data_AF-A0A931EPX6-F1
#
_entry.id   AF-A0A931EPX6-F1
#
_cell.length_a   1.000
_cell.length_b   1.000
_cell.length_c   1.000
_cell.angle_alpha   90.00
_cell.angle_beta   90.00
_cell.angle_gamma   90.00
#
_symmetry.space_group_name_H-M   'P 1'
#
loop_
_entity.id
_entity.type
_entity.pdbx_description
1 polymer ?
#
loop_
_entity_poly.entity_id
_entity_poly.type
_entity_poly.pdbx_seq_one_letter_code
_entity_poly.pdbx_strand_id
1 'polypeptide(L)' 'MFGLGPAELIIILVIVLLLFGARKLPELAKGLGQSAREFRKGMDSDDDKKPEEAKSEPKQG' A
#
# COMPACT_ATOMS: atom_id res chain seq x y z
N MET A 1 -11.90 26.85 -8.52
CA MET A 1 -12.98 25.98 -8.01
C MET A 1 -13.09 24.71 -8.86
N PHE A 2 -12.04 23.87 -8.89
CA PHE A 2 -12.07 22.56 -9.55
C PHE A 2 -11.17 21.62 -8.73
N GLY A 3 -11.64 21.24 -7.55
CA GLY A 3 -11.08 20.13 -6.79
C GLY A 3 -12.00 18.95 -6.97
N LEU A 4 -11.44 17.76 -7.21
CA LEU A 4 -12.20 16.52 -7.09
C LEU A 4 -12.71 16.43 -5.65
N GLY A 5 -14.01 16.58 -5.46
CA GLY A 5 -14.63 16.47 -4.17
C GLY A 5 -14.64 15.00 -3.70
N PRO A 6 -14.94 14.77 -2.42
CA PRO A 6 -15.09 13.42 -1.89
C PRO A 6 -16.12 12.59 -2.68
N ALA A 7 -17.18 13.22 -3.19
CA ALA A 7 -18.21 12.57 -3.98
C ALA A 7 -17.68 12.06 -5.34
N GLU A 8 -16.94 12.90 -6.08
CA GLU A 8 -16.34 12.53 -7.36
C GLU A 8 -15.31 11.40 -7.18
N LEU A 9 -14.50 11.46 -6.12
CA LEU A 9 -13.54 10.39 -5.81
C LEU A 9 -14.24 9.05 -5.52
N ILE A 10 -15.37 9.06 -4.81
CA ILE A 10 -16.16 7.85 -4.56
C ILE A 10 -16.71 7.29 -5.87
N ILE A 11 -17.23 8.13 -6.77
CA ILE A 11 -17.73 7.68 -8.08
C ILE A 11 -16.62 7.03 -8.90
N ILE A 12 -15.45 7.66 -8.97
CA ILE A 12 -14.28 7.10 -9.65
C ILE A 12 -13.89 5.76 -9.03
N LEU A 13 -13.83 5.69 -7.69
CA LEU A 13 -13.51 4.45 -6.98
C LEU A 13 -14.50 3.33 -7.30
N VAL A 14 -15.81 3.63 -7.36
CA VAL A 14 -16.85 2.66 -7.74
C VAL A 14 -16.63 2.17 -9.17
N ILE A 15 -16.33 3.04 -10.12
CA ILE A 15 -16.05 2.65 -11.51
C ILE A 15 -14.84 1.72 -11.58
N VAL A 16 -13.74 2.08 -10.89
CA VAL A 16 -12.54 1.23 -10.82
C VAL A 16 -12.86 -0.12 -10.18
N LEU A 17 -13.66 -0.14 -9.11
CA LEU A 17 -14.11 -1.38 -8.46
C LEU A 17 -14.99 -2.25 -9.37
N LEU A 18 -15.79 -1.66 -10.26
CA LEU A 18 -16.58 -2.42 -11.23
C LEU A 18 -15.72 -3.03 -12.33
N LEU A 19 -14.69 -2.30 -12.81
CA LEU A 19 -13.79 -2.77 -13.86
C LEU A 19 -12.84 -3.87 -13.37
N PHE A 20 -12.20 -3.64 -12.21
CA PHE A 20 -11.18 -4.55 -11.68
C PHE A 20 -11.76 -5.54 -10.65
N GLY A 21 -12.86 -5.20 -9.99
CA GLY A 21 -13.41 -5.97 -8.89
C GLY A 21 -12.80 -5.62 -7.53
N ALA A 22 -13.63 -5.64 -6.47
CA ALA A 22 -13.20 -5.33 -5.10
C ALA A 22 -12.10 -6.26 -4.55
N ARG A 23 -11.95 -7.47 -5.10
CA ARG A 23 -10.88 -8.41 -4.71
C ARG A 23 -9.54 -8.13 -5.38
N LYS A 24 -9.52 -7.50 -6.56
CA LYS A 24 -8.28 -7.26 -7.32
C LYS A 24 -7.48 -6.08 -6.80
N LEU A 25 -8.11 -5.01 -6.34
CA LEU A 25 -7.38 -3.89 -5.70
C LEU A 25 -6.46 -4.33 -4.54
N PRO A 26 -6.95 -5.07 -3.52
CA PRO A 26 -6.09 -5.49 -2.41
C PRO A 26 -5.04 -6.52 -2.83
N GLU A 27 -5.33 -7.36 -3.83
CA GLU A 27 -4.37 -8.33 -4.39
C GLU A 27 -3.20 -7.60 -5.08
N LEU A 28 -3.51 -6.61 -5.92
CA LEU A 28 -2.52 -5.75 -6.59
C LEU A 28 -1.73 -4.92 -5.58
N ALA A 29 -2.38 -4.32 -4.59
CA ALA A 29 -1.71 -3.55 -3.55
C ALA A 29 -0.74 -4.40 -2.72
N LYS A 30 -1.10 -5.66 -2.40
CA LYS A 30 -0.21 -6.60 -1.72
C LYS A 30 1.02 -6.92 -2.57
N GLY A 31 0.83 -7.24 -3.84
CA GLY A 31 1.94 -7.54 -4.76
C GLY A 31 2.89 -6.34 -4.92
N LEU A 32 2.35 -5.15 -5.19
CA LEU A 32 3.12 -3.91 -5.30
C LEU A 32 3.84 -3.56 -3.99
N GLY A 33 3.17 -3.73 -2.85
CA GLY A 33 3.75 -3.47 -1.53
C GLY A 33 4.91 -4.40 -1.20
N GLN A 34 4.78 -5.69 -1.53
CA GLN A 34 5.87 -6.66 -1.37
C GLN A 34 7.05 -6.32 -2.27
N SER A 35 6.82 -6.06 -3.56
CA SER A 35 7.89 -5.65 -4.48
C SER A 35 8.56 -4.35 -4.04
N ALA A 36 7.79 -3.34 -3.61
CA ALA A 36 8.35 -2.07 -3.12
C ALA A 36 9.16 -2.26 -1.84
N ARG A 37 8.76 -3.17 -0.94
CA ARG A 37 9.50 -3.48 0.29
C ARG A 37 10.82 -4.18 0.00
N GLU A 38 10.82 -5.18 -0.87
CA GLU A 38 12.06 -5.87 -1.28
C GLU A 38 12.98 -4.93 -2.08
N PHE A 39 12.41 -4.05 -2.92
CA PHE A 39 13.16 -3.04 -3.65
C PHE A 39 13.86 -2.05 -2.70
N ARG A 40 13.14 -1.52 -1.70
CA ARG A 40 13.71 -0.65 -0.66
C ARG A 40 14.80 -1.37 0.13
N LYS A 41 14.56 -2.62 0.53
CA LYS A 41 15.54 -3.44 1.28
C LYS A 41 16.82 -3.69 0.47
N GLY A 42 16.69 -3.90 -0.84
CA GLY A 42 17.83 -4.04 -1.75
C GLY A 42 18.62 -2.74 -1.88
N MET A 43 17.93 -1.60 -2.00
CA MET A 43 18.57 -0.28 -2.05
C MET A 43 19.25 0.11 -0.73
N ASP A 44 18.63 -0.18 0.43
CA ASP A 44 19.18 0.12 1.76
C ASP A 44 20.34 -0.82 2.16
N SER A 45 20.55 -1.93 1.43
CA SER A 45 21.65 -2.86 1.73
C SER A 45 23.00 -2.40 1.17
N ASP A 46 23.03 -1.43 0.25
CA ASP A 46 24.26 -0.82 -0.28
C ASP A 46 24.74 0.41 0.54
N ASP A 47 23.89 1.01 1.37
CA ASP A 47 24.20 2.15 2.25
C ASP A 47 23.95 1.77 3.73
N ASP A 48 24.97 1.21 4.40
CA ASP A 48 25.15 1.07 5.86
C ASP A 48 23.90 0.99 6.81
N LYS A 49 23.71 -0.21 7.39
CA LYS A 49 23.17 -0.51 8.73
C LYS A 49 22.03 0.37 9.29
N LYS A 50 20.80 -0.16 9.28
CA LYS A 50 19.85 0.07 10.39
C LYS A 50 18.93 -1.15 10.63
N PRO A 51 18.98 -1.80 11.82
CA PRO A 51 17.89 -2.64 12.27
C PRO A 51 16.78 -1.71 12.77
N GLU A 52 15.65 -1.66 12.08
CA GLU A 52 14.42 -1.11 12.64
C GLU A 52 13.36 -2.20 12.71
N GLU A 53 13.39 -2.91 13.84
CA GLU A 53 12.18 -3.36 14.48
C GLU A 53 11.24 -2.17 14.65
N ALA A 54 10.09 -2.22 13.99
CA ALA A 54 8.90 -1.54 14.49
C ALA A 54 7.64 -2.30 14.06
N LYS A 55 7.10 -3.02 15.04
CA LYS A 55 5.67 -3.14 15.33
C LYS A 55 4.92 -4.35 14.74
N SER A 56 4.93 -5.45 15.49
CA SER A 56 3.69 -6.09 15.97
C SER A 56 3.96 -7.24 16.96
N GLU A 57 4.08 -6.93 18.24
CA GLU A 57 3.68 -7.85 19.31
C GLU A 57 2.72 -7.11 20.25
N PRO A 58 1.42 -7.45 20.28
CA PRO A 58 0.57 -7.04 21.37
C PRO A 58 0.95 -7.89 22.57
N LYS A 59 1.38 -7.21 23.63
CA LYS A 59 1.65 -7.81 24.94
C LYS A 59 0.44 -8.65 25.38
N GLN A 60 0.64 -9.96 25.55
CA GLN A 60 -0.15 -10.79 26.46
C GLN A 60 0.38 -10.53 27.89
N GLY A 61 -0.53 -10.43 28.85
CA GLY A 61 -0.23 -10.25 30.28
C GLY A 61 -1.27 -9.42 30.98
#